data_AF-A0A6N2LA69-F1
#
_entry.id   AF-A0A6N2LA69-F1
#
_cell.length_a   1.000
_cell.length_b   1.000
_cell.length_c   1.000
_cell.angle_alpha   90.00
_cell.angle_beta   90.00
_cell.angle_gamma   90.00
#
_symmetry.space_group_name_H-M   'P 1'
#
loop_
_entity.id
_entity.type
_entity.pdbx_description
1 polymer ?
#
loop_
_entity_poly.entity_id
_entity_poly.type
_entity_poly.pdbx_seq_one_letter_code
_entity_poly.pdbx_strand_id
1 'polypeptide(L)'
;MRTLCDACESAAAIVFCAADEAALCLACDEKVHMCNKLASRHVRVGLANPSDVPRCDICENAPAFFYCETDGSSLCLPCDMTVHVGGKRTHGRYLLMRQRVEFPGDRPQHENTPSQSMDPGETRKEQNQPPKTTAGEKRQNRQVSPVPRPVNNSDGNGKVEKKMIDLNMKPQRIHEQASNNQDHHKFPQRYYEFLDYLRIPDGPIFLEICGESSCNGIVNDYISVLAKKFGAAVVSLEHRYYGRSLPFESTTTENLRYLSSKQALFDLAVFRQYYQASCRAMSSTFSLHQILESLNLKLNRTSVENPWFVFGGSYAGALSAWFRLKFPHLTCGSLASSAVVLAIQNFTEFDQQIGDSAGAECKAALQETTKLVEERLASNKQAVKTLFDAAELEIDGDFLYFLADAAVIAFQYGNPDRVCSTLVKAKNSGDDLVIIILELLAPAFKHIIRSI
;
A
#
# COMPACT_ATOMS: atom_id res chain seq x y z
N MET A 1 -6.63 -9.91 26.45
CA MET A 1 -8.07 -9.96 26.81
C MET A 1 -8.59 -11.34 26.42
N ARG A 2 -9.40 -11.97 27.26
CA ARG A 2 -9.92 -13.33 27.03
C ARG A 2 -11.18 -13.24 26.15
N THR A 3 -11.11 -13.68 24.90
CA THR A 3 -12.32 -13.85 24.07
C THR A 3 -13.20 -14.91 24.74
N LEU A 4 -14.45 -14.56 25.03
CA LEU A 4 -15.42 -15.48 25.62
C LEU A 4 -16.05 -16.34 24.53
N CYS A 5 -16.54 -17.51 24.91
CA CYS A 5 -17.20 -18.43 24.01
C CYS A 5 -18.56 -17.87 23.58
N ASP A 6 -18.77 -17.65 22.30
CA ASP A 6 -20.00 -17.06 21.75
C ASP A 6 -21.24 -17.95 21.95
N ALA A 7 -21.06 -19.26 22.19
CA ALA A 7 -22.17 -20.18 22.41
C ALA A 7 -22.64 -20.31 23.87
N CYS A 8 -21.77 -20.07 24.85
CA CYS A 8 -22.11 -20.26 26.28
C CYS A 8 -21.82 -19.04 27.14
N GLU A 9 -21.17 -18.02 26.58
CA GLU A 9 -20.85 -16.70 27.15
C GLU A 9 -20.09 -16.73 28.48
N SER A 10 -19.63 -17.91 28.91
CA SER A 10 -19.09 -18.16 30.27
C SER A 10 -17.68 -18.74 30.28
N ALA A 11 -17.24 -19.38 29.20
CA ALA A 11 -15.92 -20.00 29.09
C ALA A 11 -14.99 -19.26 28.12
N ALA A 12 -13.67 -19.50 28.18
CA ALA A 12 -12.73 -18.95 27.19
C ALA A 12 -13.00 -19.58 25.83
N ALA A 13 -13.02 -18.78 24.77
CA ALA A 13 -12.85 -19.31 23.44
C ALA A 13 -11.38 -19.72 23.24
N ILE A 14 -11.16 -20.92 22.71
CA ILE A 14 -9.84 -21.45 22.38
C ILE A 14 -9.69 -21.75 20.89
N VAL A 15 -10.83 -21.78 20.19
CA VAL A 15 -10.91 -22.10 18.78
C VAL A 15 -11.91 -21.15 18.16
N PHE A 16 -11.59 -20.64 16.98
CA PHE A 16 -12.51 -19.90 16.15
C PHE A 16 -12.92 -20.78 14.98
N CYS A 17 -14.21 -21.05 14.88
CA CYS A 17 -14.77 -21.71 13.72
C CYS A 17 -15.10 -20.66 12.66
N ALA A 18 -14.44 -20.73 11.51
CA ALA A 18 -14.65 -19.78 10.43
C ALA A 18 -16.02 -19.95 9.74
N ALA A 19 -16.58 -21.17 9.76
CA ALA A 19 -17.89 -21.45 9.17
C ALA A 19 -19.04 -20.96 10.06
N ASP A 20 -18.89 -21.11 11.38
CA ASP A 20 -19.91 -20.66 12.34
C ASP A 20 -19.68 -19.23 12.80
N GLU A 21 -18.58 -18.56 12.42
CA GLU A 21 -18.13 -17.25 12.94
C GLU A 21 -18.25 -17.15 14.46
N ALA A 22 -17.91 -18.23 15.15
CA ALA A 22 -18.02 -18.34 16.59
C ALA A 22 -16.66 -18.69 17.18
N ALA A 23 -16.23 -17.89 18.14
CA ALA A 23 -15.18 -18.23 19.06
C ALA A 23 -15.79 -19.20 20.09
N LEU A 24 -15.37 -20.46 20.07
CA LEU A 24 -15.94 -21.51 20.92
C LEU A 24 -14.94 -21.95 21.98
N CYS A 25 -15.46 -22.25 23.17
CA CYS A 25 -14.72 -23.05 24.14
C CYS A 25 -14.71 -24.51 23.67
N LEU A 26 -13.79 -25.31 24.22
CA LEU A 26 -13.63 -26.72 23.85
C LEU A 26 -14.96 -27.51 23.90
N ALA A 27 -15.74 -27.33 24.97
CA ALA A 27 -16.99 -28.07 25.17
C ALA A 27 -18.10 -27.67 24.17
N CYS A 28 -18.14 -26.40 23.76
CA CYS A 28 -19.08 -25.94 22.74
C CYS A 28 -18.61 -26.32 21.33
N ASP A 29 -17.30 -26.32 21.09
CA ASP A 29 -16.70 -26.78 19.84
C ASP A 29 -17.04 -28.25 19.55
N GLU A 30 -16.87 -29.13 20.53
CA GLU A 30 -17.23 -30.55 20.39
C GLU A 30 -18.72 -30.73 20.10
N LYS A 31 -19.59 -30.01 20.82
CA LYS A 31 -21.04 -30.09 20.59
C LYS A 31 -21.42 -29.61 19.19
N VAL A 32 -20.87 -28.50 18.72
CA VAL A 32 -21.21 -27.96 17.39
C VAL A 32 -20.62 -28.81 16.28
N HIS A 33 -19.36 -29.23 16.39
CA HIS A 33 -18.62 -29.86 15.30
C HIS A 33 -18.61 -31.39 15.30
N MET A 34 -19.14 -32.04 16.34
CA MET A 34 -19.38 -33.49 16.34
C MET A 34 -20.83 -33.87 16.06
N CYS A 35 -21.74 -32.90 15.91
CA CYS A 35 -23.17 -33.18 15.67
C CYS A 35 -23.44 -33.86 14.31
N ASN A 36 -22.64 -33.60 13.28
CA ASN A 36 -22.78 -34.28 11.98
C ASN A 36 -21.50 -34.16 11.12
N LYS A 37 -21.43 -34.95 10.04
CA LYS A 37 -20.29 -35.00 9.11
C LYS A 37 -20.05 -33.71 8.32
N LEU A 38 -21.01 -32.78 8.28
CA LEU A 38 -20.87 -31.49 7.61
C LEU A 38 -20.19 -30.49 8.55
N ALA A 39 -20.66 -30.39 9.80
CA ALA A 39 -20.07 -29.55 10.84
C ALA A 39 -18.64 -29.97 11.19
N SER A 40 -18.34 -31.27 11.16
CA SER A 40 -16.96 -31.75 11.40
C SER A 40 -15.95 -31.31 10.34
N ARG A 41 -16.41 -30.77 9.19
CA ARG A 41 -15.56 -30.24 8.12
C ARG A 41 -15.32 -28.73 8.23
N HIS A 42 -15.92 -28.05 9.21
CA HIS A 42 -15.70 -26.63 9.43
C HIS A 42 -14.22 -26.36 9.74
N VAL A 43 -13.65 -25.35 9.07
CA VAL A 43 -12.27 -24.93 9.30
C VAL A 43 -12.19 -24.22 10.65
N ARG A 44 -11.42 -24.83 11.55
CA ARG A 44 -11.22 -24.38 12.92
C ARG A 44 -9.80 -23.86 13.09
N VAL A 45 -9.67 -22.62 13.55
CA VAL A 45 -8.38 -21.96 13.80
C VAL A 45 -8.18 -21.86 15.31
N GLY A 46 -7.07 -22.41 15.81
CA GLY A 46 -6.71 -22.23 17.22
C GLY A 46 -6.49 -20.75 17.52
N LEU A 47 -7.16 -20.23 18.55
CA LEU A 47 -6.90 -18.89 19.04
C LEU A 47 -5.67 -18.90 19.93
N ALA A 48 -4.81 -17.89 19.79
CA ALA A 48 -3.67 -17.73 20.67
C ALA A 48 -4.14 -17.60 22.13
N ASN A 49 -3.37 -18.17 23.06
CA ASN A 49 -3.69 -18.05 24.48
C ASN A 49 -3.75 -16.57 24.90
N PRO A 50 -4.65 -16.15 25.81
CA PRO A 50 -4.92 -14.74 26.12
C PRO A 50 -3.78 -13.89 26.71
N SER A 51 -2.55 -14.40 26.76
CA SER A 51 -1.35 -13.72 27.27
C SER A 51 -0.32 -13.81 26.14
N ASP A 52 0.00 -12.74 25.42
CA ASP A 52 0.81 -11.63 25.92
C ASP A 52 0.25 -10.25 25.53
N VAL A 53 -0.46 -9.59 26.45
CA VAL A 53 -0.61 -8.13 26.36
C VAL A 53 0.70 -7.54 26.86
N PRO A 54 1.37 -6.63 26.11
CA PRO A 54 2.60 -6.01 26.58
C PRO A 54 2.37 -5.38 27.96
N ARG A 55 3.36 -5.50 28.84
CA ARG A 55 3.29 -4.88 30.16
C ARG A 55 3.44 -3.36 29.99
N CYS A 56 2.95 -2.62 30.97
CA CYS A 56 3.18 -1.19 31.01
C CYS A 56 4.69 -0.92 31.11
N ASP A 57 5.22 -0.11 30.20
CA ASP A 57 6.65 0.22 30.13
C ASP A 57 7.12 1.06 31.33
N ILE A 58 6.20 1.67 32.08
CA ILE A 58 6.52 2.45 33.28
C ILE A 58 6.55 1.59 34.53
N CYS A 59 5.48 0.83 34.80
CA CYS A 59 5.36 0.11 36.07
C CYS A 59 5.73 -1.36 35.99
N GLU A 60 5.86 -1.92 34.79
CA GLU A 60 6.19 -3.32 34.46
C GLU A 60 5.30 -4.38 35.14
N ASN A 61 4.28 -3.97 35.89
CA ASN A 61 3.52 -4.83 36.79
C ASN A 61 2.04 -4.93 36.43
N ALA A 62 1.57 -4.10 35.50
CA ALA A 62 0.22 -4.12 34.98
C ALA A 62 0.23 -4.28 33.45
N PRO A 63 -0.79 -4.94 32.87
CA PRO A 63 -0.96 -4.98 31.41
C PRO A 63 -1.16 -3.56 30.88
N ALA A 64 -0.53 -3.25 29.74
CA ALA A 64 -0.78 -2.00 29.05
C ALA A 64 -2.18 -2.00 28.41
N PHE A 65 -2.79 -0.82 28.35
CA PHE A 65 -4.09 -0.57 27.71
C PHE A 65 -4.00 0.55 26.68
N PHE A 66 -3.06 1.47 26.86
CA PHE A 66 -2.85 2.65 26.04
C PHE A 66 -1.48 2.60 25.37
N TYR A 67 -1.37 3.23 24.20
CA TYR A 67 -0.13 3.50 23.51
C TYR A 67 0.00 5.01 23.31
N CYS A 68 1.10 5.57 23.81
CA CYS A 68 1.47 6.95 23.55
C CYS A 68 2.30 7.00 22.27
N GLU A 69 1.80 7.67 21.23
CA GLU A 69 2.52 7.79 19.96
C GLU A 69 3.76 8.67 20.08
N THR A 70 3.69 9.75 20.85
CA THR A 70 4.79 10.70 21.05
C THR A 70 5.95 10.08 21.83
N ASP A 71 5.64 9.28 22.86
CA ASP A 71 6.65 8.67 23.74
C ASP A 71 6.99 7.23 23.35
N GLY A 72 6.33 6.67 22.33
CA GLY A 72 6.53 5.29 21.88
C GLY A 72 6.28 4.21 22.94
N SER A 73 5.47 4.51 23.96
CA SER A 73 5.36 3.72 25.19
C SER A 73 3.96 3.13 25.40
N SER A 74 3.90 1.89 25.87
CA SER A 74 2.69 1.14 26.26
C SER A 74 2.38 1.37 27.74
N LEU A 75 1.21 1.92 28.07
CA LEU A 75 0.86 2.37 29.41
C LEU A 75 -0.35 1.62 29.97
N CYS A 76 -0.30 1.24 31.25
CA CYS A 76 -1.51 0.85 31.99
C CYS A 76 -2.31 2.10 32.36
N LEU A 77 -3.59 1.93 32.72
CA LEU A 77 -4.48 3.06 33.04
C LEU A 77 -3.92 4.03 34.11
N PRO A 78 -3.37 3.58 35.26
CA PRO A 78 -2.78 4.50 36.24
C PRO A 78 -1.60 5.31 35.69
N CYS A 79 -0.72 4.67 34.92
CA CYS A 79 0.44 5.31 34.31
C CYS A 79 0.02 6.28 33.19
N ASP A 80 -0.99 5.92 32.39
CA ASP A 80 -1.59 6.81 31.39
C ASP A 80 -2.17 8.07 32.03
N MET A 81 -2.96 7.92 33.10
CA MET A 81 -3.51 9.05 33.85
C MET A 81 -2.41 9.95 34.43
N THR A 82 -1.28 9.39 34.85
CA THR A 82 -0.14 10.17 35.37
C THR A 82 0.53 11.00 34.27
N VAL A 83 0.78 10.40 33.10
CA VAL A 83 1.44 11.06 31.97
C VAL A 83 0.52 12.05 31.26
N HIS A 84 -0.74 11.68 31.05
CA HIS A 84 -1.64 12.38 30.14
C HIS A 84 -2.75 13.20 30.83
N VAL A 85 -3.14 12.85 32.06
CA VAL A 85 -4.13 13.63 32.83
C VAL A 85 -3.46 14.50 33.89
N GLY A 86 -2.37 14.02 34.49
CA GLY A 86 -1.50 14.77 35.42
C GLY A 86 -0.33 15.51 34.76
N GLY A 87 -0.08 15.32 33.46
CA GLY A 87 1.06 15.86 32.71
C GLY A 87 0.70 16.59 31.40
N LYS A 88 1.60 16.55 30.39
CA LYS A 88 1.46 17.26 29.11
C LYS A 88 0.32 16.67 28.26
N ARG A 89 -0.81 17.37 28.20
CA ARG A 89 -2.06 16.97 27.51
C ARG A 89 -1.98 16.91 25.97
N THR A 90 -0.80 17.05 25.37
CA THR A 90 -0.62 17.21 23.91
C THR A 90 -0.24 15.93 23.18
N HIS A 91 -0.08 14.81 23.89
CA HIS A 91 0.33 13.54 23.27
C HIS A 91 -0.89 12.80 22.70
N GLY A 92 -0.75 12.27 21.47
CA GLY A 92 -1.77 11.43 20.85
C GLY A 92 -1.89 10.09 21.59
N ARG A 93 -3.08 9.80 22.12
CA ARG A 93 -3.38 8.56 22.86
C ARG A 93 -4.22 7.61 22.03
N TYR A 94 -3.81 6.35 22.01
CA TYR A 94 -4.52 5.28 21.34
C TYR A 94 -4.72 4.13 22.32
N LEU A 95 -5.83 3.41 22.21
CA LEU A 95 -5.90 2.05 22.77
C LEU A 95 -4.85 1.19 22.05
N LEU A 96 -4.39 0.10 22.68
CA LEU A 96 -3.49 -0.86 22.00
C LEU A 96 -4.07 -1.45 20.71
N MET A 97 -5.40 -1.37 20.51
CA MET A 97 -6.10 -1.69 19.26
C MET A 97 -6.15 -0.52 18.26
N ARG A 98 -5.31 0.52 18.46
CA ARG A 98 -5.13 1.72 17.63
C ARG A 98 -6.38 2.56 17.36
N GLN A 99 -7.39 2.43 18.22
CA GLN A 99 -8.49 3.39 18.25
C GLN A 99 -8.05 4.61 19.05
N ARG A 100 -8.17 5.81 18.46
CA ARG A 100 -7.87 7.07 19.13
C ARG A 100 -8.82 7.26 20.31
N VAL A 101 -8.28 7.61 21.47
CA VAL A 101 -9.07 7.88 22.66
C VAL A 101 -9.41 9.36 22.70
N GLU A 102 -10.69 9.69 22.58
CA GLU A 102 -11.21 11.05 22.74
C GLU A 102 -12.09 11.10 23.99
N PHE A 103 -11.82 12.04 24.89
CA PHE A 103 -12.64 12.23 26.10
C PHE A 103 -13.66 13.36 25.88
N PRO A 104 -14.86 13.27 26.51
CA PRO A 104 -15.80 14.37 26.53
C PRO A 104 -15.17 15.59 27.22
N GLY A 105 -14.74 16.59 26.45
CA GLY A 105 -14.08 17.80 26.95
C GLY A 105 -13.00 18.37 26.04
N ASP A 106 -12.45 17.58 25.12
CA ASP A 106 -11.48 18.05 24.13
C ASP A 106 -12.21 18.75 22.97
N ARG A 107 -12.55 20.04 23.13
CA ARG A 107 -12.96 20.88 21.98
C ARG A 107 -11.71 21.47 21.32
N PRO A 108 -11.62 21.49 19.97
CA PRO A 108 -10.65 22.33 19.28
C PRO A 108 -11.04 23.80 19.49
N GLN A 109 -10.13 24.62 20.01
CA GLN A 109 -10.32 26.08 19.99
C GLN A 109 -10.21 26.58 18.55
N HIS A 110 -11.36 26.82 17.93
CA HIS A 110 -11.49 27.81 16.87
C HIS A 110 -11.65 29.18 17.56
N GLU A 111 -10.72 30.10 17.34
CA GLU A 111 -10.99 31.53 17.54
C GLU A 111 -10.67 32.30 16.26
N ASN A 112 -11.73 32.87 15.69
CA ASN A 112 -11.72 33.90 14.66
C ASN A 112 -11.34 35.25 15.30
N THR A 113 -10.56 36.06 14.58
CA THR A 113 -10.33 37.50 14.82
C THR A 113 -11.64 38.32 14.68
N PRO A 114 -11.80 39.50 15.32
CA PRO A 114 -11.41 40.77 14.66
C PRO A 114 -10.95 41.96 15.56
N SER A 115 -9.93 42.68 15.06
CA SER A 115 -9.71 44.15 14.97
C SER A 115 -9.98 45.12 16.15
N GLN A 116 -8.95 45.79 16.70
CA GLN A 116 -8.64 47.25 16.54
C GLN A 116 -7.49 47.79 17.45
N SER A 117 -6.48 48.37 16.78
CA SER A 117 -5.55 49.49 17.09
C SER A 117 -5.17 49.91 18.52
N MET A 118 -3.85 50.00 18.79
CA MET A 118 -3.06 51.25 18.92
C MET A 118 -1.58 50.96 19.33
N ASP A 119 -0.64 51.55 18.59
CA ASP A 119 0.80 51.75 18.92
C ASP A 119 0.93 53.14 19.64
N PRO A 120 2.03 53.61 20.29
CA PRO A 120 3.45 53.32 19.97
C PRO A 120 4.50 53.24 21.10
N GLY A 121 5.62 52.57 20.76
CA GLY A 121 6.98 53.03 21.11
C GLY A 121 7.72 52.29 22.23
N GLU A 122 8.80 51.58 21.89
CA GLU A 122 10.18 52.00 22.22
C GLU A 122 11.27 51.06 21.66
N THR A 123 12.36 51.73 21.28
CA THR A 123 13.59 51.32 20.58
C THR A 123 14.62 50.53 21.40
N ARG A 124 15.29 49.55 20.76
CA ARG A 124 16.75 49.24 20.85
C ARG A 124 17.10 48.12 19.85
N LYS A 125 17.71 48.36 18.67
CA LYS A 125 19.15 48.54 18.33
C LYS A 125 20.14 47.51 18.92
N GLU A 126 20.62 46.61 18.05
CA GLU A 126 22.05 46.33 17.67
C GLU A 126 22.10 44.98 16.89
N GLN A 127 22.26 44.94 15.56
CA GLN A 127 23.49 44.98 14.74
C GLN A 127 24.60 43.97 15.13
N ASN A 128 24.76 42.88 14.34
CA ASN A 128 25.90 42.69 13.41
C ASN A 128 25.98 41.26 12.81
N GLN A 129 26.03 41.17 11.48
CA GLN A 129 26.59 40.05 10.68
C GLN A 129 28.11 40.31 10.43
N PRO A 130 28.82 39.54 9.58
CA PRO A 130 29.27 38.13 9.67
C PRO A 130 30.82 38.06 9.54
N PRO A 131 31.44 36.91 9.20
CA PRO A 131 32.49 36.99 8.17
C PRO A 131 32.43 35.92 7.07
N LYS A 132 32.92 36.33 5.90
CA LYS A 132 33.09 35.59 4.64
C LYS A 132 34.59 35.41 4.32
N THR A 133 34.89 34.33 3.58
CA THR A 133 35.98 34.08 2.59
C THR A 133 37.41 33.94 3.14
N THR A 134 38.25 33.00 2.68
CA THR A 134 38.70 32.64 1.30
C THR A 134 39.22 31.19 1.26
N ALA A 135 38.82 30.31 0.32
CA ALA A 135 39.24 30.13 -1.08
C ALA A 135 40.54 29.30 -1.28
N GLY A 136 40.47 28.26 -2.12
CA GLY A 136 41.60 27.44 -2.57
C GLY A 136 41.15 26.22 -3.40
N GLU A 137 41.01 26.42 -4.70
CA GLU A 137 40.49 25.52 -5.73
C GLU A 137 41.34 24.25 -5.98
N LYS A 138 40.70 23.20 -6.53
CA LYS A 138 41.14 22.56 -7.79
C LYS A 138 40.06 21.65 -8.38
N ARG A 139 39.50 22.09 -9.51
CA ARG A 139 38.71 21.31 -10.47
C ARG A 139 39.63 20.34 -11.23
N GLN A 140 39.14 19.14 -11.52
CA GLN A 140 39.55 18.40 -12.72
C GLN A 140 38.32 17.90 -13.48
N ASN A 141 38.18 18.42 -14.70
CA ASN A 141 37.29 17.94 -15.75
C ASN A 141 37.71 16.54 -16.20
N ARG A 142 36.75 15.65 -16.44
CA ARG A 142 36.92 14.65 -17.51
C ARG A 142 35.58 14.40 -18.23
N GLN A 143 35.57 14.90 -19.45
CA GLN A 143 34.58 14.69 -20.50
C GLN A 143 34.94 13.37 -21.22
N VAL A 144 33.97 12.48 -21.45
CA VAL A 144 34.12 11.38 -22.42
C VAL A 144 32.80 11.22 -23.19
N SER A 145 32.93 11.29 -24.52
CA SER A 145 31.91 11.13 -25.56
C SER A 145 31.37 9.68 -25.69
N PRO A 146 30.30 9.44 -26.48
CA PRO A 146 29.47 8.23 -26.42
C PRO A 146 29.79 7.15 -27.47
N VAL A 147 29.08 6.01 -27.36
CA VAL A 147 28.80 4.94 -28.38
C VAL A 147 29.79 3.74 -28.34
N PRO A 148 29.42 2.44 -28.60
CA PRO A 148 28.21 1.91 -29.29
C PRO A 148 27.40 0.77 -28.65
N ARG A 149 26.19 0.59 -29.22
CA ARG A 149 25.33 -0.61 -29.18
C ARG A 149 26.11 -1.89 -29.53
N PRO A 150 25.73 -3.05 -28.96
CA PRO A 150 25.83 -4.32 -29.64
C PRO A 150 24.46 -4.79 -30.14
N VAL A 151 24.40 -5.06 -31.43
CA VAL A 151 23.47 -6.02 -32.02
C VAL A 151 24.12 -7.39 -31.86
N ASN A 152 23.39 -8.38 -31.34
CA ASN A 152 23.50 -9.76 -31.81
C ASN A 152 22.28 -10.58 -31.37
N ASN A 153 21.62 -11.16 -32.38
CA ASN A 153 20.75 -12.31 -32.26
C ASN A 153 21.54 -13.50 -31.73
N SER A 154 20.95 -14.25 -30.79
CA SER A 154 21.23 -15.67 -30.56
C SER A 154 20.09 -16.26 -29.76
N ASP A 155 19.35 -17.16 -30.40
CA ASP A 155 18.34 -18.02 -29.78
C ASP A 155 18.91 -18.81 -28.61
N GLY A 156 18.26 -18.70 -27.46
CA GLY A 156 18.54 -19.48 -26.26
C GLY A 156 17.23 -19.72 -25.51
N ASN A 157 16.45 -20.69 -25.99
CA ASN A 157 15.17 -21.10 -25.42
C ASN A 157 15.38 -21.78 -24.05
N GLY A 158 15.64 -20.99 -23.02
CA GLY A 158 15.57 -21.39 -21.62
C GLY A 158 14.13 -21.32 -21.15
N LYS A 159 13.48 -22.48 -20.97
CA LYS A 159 12.13 -22.60 -20.42
C LYS A 159 12.08 -21.94 -19.03
N VAL A 160 11.51 -20.74 -18.94
CA VAL A 160 10.99 -20.20 -17.68
C VAL A 160 9.72 -20.98 -17.37
N GLU A 161 9.81 -21.89 -16.41
CA GLU A 161 8.70 -22.75 -16.02
C GLU A 161 7.65 -21.92 -15.28
N LYS A 162 6.45 -21.87 -15.85
CA LYS A 162 5.30 -21.07 -15.38
C LYS A 162 4.63 -21.81 -14.23
N LYS A 163 4.54 -21.19 -13.06
CA LYS A 163 3.91 -21.78 -11.87
C LYS A 163 2.63 -21.03 -11.51
N MET A 164 1.53 -21.77 -11.36
CA MET A 164 0.17 -21.28 -11.17
C MET A 164 -0.40 -21.86 -9.87
N ILE A 165 -1.10 -21.04 -9.07
CA ILE A 165 -1.66 -21.46 -7.78
C ILE A 165 -3.17 -21.18 -7.72
N ASP A 166 -3.90 -22.05 -7.02
CA ASP A 166 -5.35 -22.10 -6.83
C ASP A 166 -5.74 -21.60 -5.43
N LEU A 167 -6.47 -20.48 -5.33
CA LEU A 167 -6.96 -19.93 -4.06
C LEU A 167 -8.31 -19.20 -4.23
N ASN A 168 -9.36 -19.66 -3.54
CA ASN A 168 -10.32 -18.76 -2.88
C ASN A 168 -11.28 -19.51 -1.92
N MET A 169 -11.38 -18.98 -0.70
CA MET A 169 -12.47 -19.20 0.25
C MET A 169 -12.71 -17.87 0.97
N LYS A 170 -13.97 -17.43 1.10
CA LYS A 170 -14.36 -16.33 1.99
C LYS A 170 -15.53 -16.75 2.91
N PRO A 171 -15.61 -16.20 4.14
CA PRO A 171 -16.67 -16.46 5.10
C PRO A 171 -17.90 -15.56 4.82
N GLN A 172 -19.10 -16.11 5.02
CA GLN A 172 -20.38 -15.39 5.06
C GLN A 172 -21.03 -15.59 6.43
N ARG A 173 -21.55 -14.50 7.02
CA ARG A 173 -22.77 -14.55 7.83
C ARG A 173 -23.86 -13.65 7.26
N ILE A 174 -25.07 -14.02 7.66
CA ILE A 174 -26.37 -13.92 7.01
C ILE A 174 -27.21 -12.80 7.66
N HIS A 175 -27.87 -11.95 6.86
CA HIS A 175 -29.34 -11.86 6.82
C HIS A 175 -29.80 -10.91 5.70
N GLU A 176 -30.04 -11.46 4.51
CA GLU A 176 -31.03 -10.98 3.54
C GLU A 176 -31.30 -12.15 2.58
N GLN A 177 -32.55 -12.31 2.17
CA GLN A 177 -33.13 -13.52 1.59
C GLN A 177 -32.27 -14.17 0.49
N ALA A 178 -31.99 -15.46 0.66
CA ALA A 178 -31.10 -16.23 -0.19
C ALA A 178 -31.64 -16.38 -1.63
N SER A 179 -30.88 -15.87 -2.59
CA SER A 179 -30.79 -16.44 -3.94
C SER A 179 -29.71 -17.52 -3.93
N ASN A 180 -30.07 -18.71 -4.41
CA ASN A 180 -29.44 -20.00 -4.11
C ASN A 180 -28.21 -20.33 -4.98
N ASN A 181 -27.34 -19.36 -5.30
CA ASN A 181 -26.18 -19.56 -6.18
C ASN A 181 -24.87 -19.16 -5.48
N GLN A 182 -24.31 -20.05 -4.64
CA GLN A 182 -22.93 -19.90 -4.16
C GLN A 182 -21.95 -20.42 -5.22
N ASP A 183 -21.18 -19.51 -5.79
CA ASP A 183 -20.17 -19.78 -6.80
C ASP A 183 -18.84 -20.18 -6.14
N HIS A 184 -18.41 -21.44 -6.31
CA HIS A 184 -17.16 -22.00 -5.78
C HIS A 184 -16.01 -21.93 -6.79
N HIS A 185 -16.08 -21.03 -7.77
CA HIS A 185 -15.08 -20.94 -8.82
C HIS A 185 -13.68 -20.59 -8.26
N LYS A 186 -12.70 -21.36 -8.71
CA LYS A 186 -11.27 -21.18 -8.40
C LYS A 186 -10.60 -20.53 -9.61
N PHE A 187 -9.51 -19.82 -9.38
CA PHE A 187 -8.74 -19.23 -10.46
C PHE A 187 -7.24 -19.33 -10.24
N PRO A 188 -6.44 -19.40 -11.33
CA PRO A 188 -5.00 -19.38 -11.23
C PRO A 188 -4.50 -17.97 -10.91
N GLN A 189 -3.72 -17.87 -9.83
CA GLN A 189 -2.96 -16.66 -9.48
C GLN A 189 -1.48 -16.88 -9.80
N ARG A 190 -0.90 -15.93 -10.56
CA ARG A 190 0.50 -15.96 -10.98
C ARG A 190 1.41 -15.43 -9.88
N TYR A 191 2.57 -16.06 -9.73
CA TYR A 191 3.62 -15.58 -8.85
C TYR A 191 5.00 -15.89 -9.45
N TYR A 192 6.04 -15.25 -8.92
CA TYR A 192 7.43 -15.52 -9.26
C TYR A 192 8.23 -15.80 -7.99
N GLU A 193 9.28 -16.60 -8.08
CA GLU A 193 10.12 -16.98 -6.95
C GLU A 193 11.61 -16.85 -7.28
N PHE A 194 12.38 -16.41 -6.29
CA PHE A 194 13.83 -16.32 -6.32
C PHE A 194 14.39 -16.82 -4.98
N LEU A 195 15.07 -17.97 -5.02
CA LEU A 195 15.50 -18.70 -3.83
C LEU A 195 17.00 -18.67 -3.59
N ASP A 196 17.80 -18.12 -4.50
CA ASP A 196 19.26 -18.25 -4.48
C ASP A 196 19.92 -17.63 -3.24
N TYR A 197 19.27 -16.66 -2.60
CA TYR A 197 19.74 -16.04 -1.35
C TYR A 197 19.17 -16.68 -0.09
N LEU A 198 18.23 -17.63 -0.20
CA LEU A 198 17.55 -18.20 0.95
C LEU A 198 18.54 -18.98 1.82
N ARG A 199 18.71 -18.51 3.06
CA ARG A 199 19.45 -19.26 4.08
C ARG A 199 18.60 -20.43 4.57
N ILE A 200 19.09 -21.65 4.37
CA ILE A 200 18.45 -22.86 4.90
C ILE A 200 18.87 -23.04 6.38
N PRO A 201 17.96 -23.42 7.28
CA PRO A 201 16.55 -23.71 7.00
C PRO A 201 15.68 -22.45 7.00
N ASP A 202 15.89 -21.53 7.92
CA ASP A 202 14.88 -20.60 8.43
C ASP A 202 14.93 -19.17 7.87
N GLY A 203 15.64 -18.94 6.77
CA GLY A 203 15.78 -17.63 6.15
C GLY A 203 14.42 -16.96 5.87
N PRO A 204 14.30 -15.62 5.99
CA PRO A 204 13.01 -14.96 5.81
C PRO A 204 12.49 -15.08 4.37
N ILE A 205 11.19 -14.92 4.21
CA ILE A 205 10.54 -14.79 2.90
C ILE A 205 10.08 -13.35 2.74
N PHE A 206 10.53 -12.71 1.67
CA PHE A 206 10.10 -11.38 1.27
C PHE A 206 9.01 -11.52 0.22
N LEU A 207 7.78 -11.20 0.61
CA LEU A 207 6.60 -11.20 -0.26
C LEU A 207 6.42 -9.82 -0.87
N GLU A 208 6.68 -9.69 -2.16
CA GLU A 208 6.44 -8.49 -2.94
C GLU A 208 5.05 -8.54 -3.58
N ILE A 209 4.25 -7.49 -3.37
CA ILE A 209 2.92 -7.37 -3.97
C ILE A 209 3.05 -6.55 -5.27
N CYS A 210 2.72 -7.14 -6.42
CA CYS A 210 2.94 -6.47 -7.72
C CYS A 210 1.95 -5.32 -8.01
N GLY A 211 0.83 -5.24 -7.28
CA GLY A 211 -0.14 -4.15 -7.38
C GLY A 211 -1.02 -4.20 -8.62
N GLU A 212 -1.43 -3.03 -9.08
CA GLU A 212 -2.42 -2.73 -10.11
C GLU A 212 -1.89 -2.91 -11.54
N SER A 213 -1.05 -3.93 -11.76
CA SER A 213 -0.45 -4.20 -13.06
C SER A 213 -0.09 -5.67 -13.24
N SER A 214 0.21 -6.06 -14.48
CA SER A 214 0.84 -7.35 -14.73
C SER A 214 2.18 -7.42 -14.01
N CYS A 215 2.36 -8.46 -13.20
CA CYS A 215 3.61 -8.70 -12.52
C CYS A 215 4.71 -9.09 -13.53
N ASN A 216 5.85 -8.39 -13.45
CA ASN A 216 6.94 -8.49 -14.42
C ASN A 216 8.10 -9.40 -13.95
N GLY A 217 7.86 -10.21 -12.92
CA GLY A 217 8.89 -11.03 -12.27
C GLY A 217 9.57 -10.31 -11.11
N ILE A 218 10.67 -10.90 -10.64
CA ILE A 218 11.47 -10.35 -9.54
C ILE A 218 12.62 -9.55 -10.13
N VAL A 219 12.66 -8.26 -9.80
CA VAL A 219 13.68 -7.33 -10.28
C VAL A 219 14.86 -7.26 -9.30
N ASN A 220 16.06 -7.04 -9.85
CA ASN A 220 17.26 -6.85 -9.02
C ASN A 220 17.32 -5.40 -8.52
N ASP A 221 16.60 -5.11 -7.45
CA ASP A 221 16.42 -3.78 -6.87
C ASP A 221 16.82 -3.72 -5.38
N TYR A 222 16.30 -2.74 -4.64
CA TYR A 222 16.52 -2.60 -3.21
C TYR A 222 16.06 -3.82 -2.40
N ILE A 223 14.95 -4.47 -2.78
CA ILE A 223 14.46 -5.69 -2.11
C ILE A 223 15.47 -6.82 -2.31
N SER A 224 16.05 -6.95 -3.51
CA SER A 224 17.11 -7.93 -3.79
C SER A 224 18.37 -7.70 -2.94
N VAL A 225 18.76 -6.44 -2.71
CA VAL A 225 19.88 -6.09 -1.80
C VAL A 225 19.58 -6.52 -0.36
N LEU A 226 18.37 -6.26 0.13
CA LEU A 226 17.94 -6.71 1.46
C LEU A 226 17.90 -8.24 1.54
N ALA A 227 17.37 -8.91 0.51
CA ALA A 227 17.25 -10.35 0.48
C ALA A 227 18.61 -11.02 0.60
N LYS A 228 19.61 -10.55 -0.17
CA LYS A 228 20.99 -11.02 -0.06
C LYS A 228 21.57 -10.80 1.34
N LYS A 229 21.35 -9.62 1.93
CA LYS A 229 21.87 -9.28 3.26
C LYS A 229 21.29 -10.16 4.36
N PHE A 230 20.00 -10.46 4.31
CA PHE A 230 19.30 -11.20 5.36
C PHE A 230 19.18 -12.71 5.10
N GLY A 231 19.65 -13.18 3.94
CA GLY A 231 19.51 -14.57 3.53
C GLY A 231 18.05 -14.93 3.23
N ALA A 232 17.33 -14.05 2.54
CA ALA A 232 15.90 -14.17 2.29
C ALA A 232 15.61 -14.78 0.91
N ALA A 233 14.51 -15.53 0.81
CA ALA A 233 13.85 -15.77 -0.47
C ALA A 233 13.02 -14.53 -0.86
N VAL A 234 12.89 -14.27 -2.16
CA VAL A 234 11.96 -13.26 -2.69
C VAL A 234 10.87 -13.97 -3.48
N VAL A 235 9.63 -13.58 -3.24
CA VAL A 235 8.46 -14.10 -3.93
C VAL A 235 7.55 -12.94 -4.26
N SER A 236 7.13 -12.81 -5.51
CA SER A 236 6.20 -11.75 -5.94
C SER A 236 4.85 -12.34 -6.31
N LEU A 237 3.75 -11.84 -5.75
CA LEU A 237 2.39 -12.31 -6.06
C LEU A 237 1.65 -11.31 -6.95
N GLU A 238 1.14 -11.78 -8.08
CA GLU A 238 0.32 -10.96 -8.97
C GLU A 238 -1.09 -10.76 -8.39
N HIS A 239 -1.58 -9.53 -8.47
CA HIS A 239 -2.89 -9.17 -7.96
C HIS A 239 -4.01 -9.75 -8.82
N ARG A 240 -5.11 -10.20 -8.19
CA ARG A 240 -6.33 -10.63 -8.90
C ARG A 240 -6.80 -9.55 -9.89
N TYR A 241 -7.29 -9.96 -11.06
CA TYR A 241 -7.72 -9.12 -12.19
C TYR A 241 -6.61 -8.39 -12.95
N TYR A 242 -5.34 -8.58 -12.59
CA TYR A 242 -4.23 -8.00 -13.33
C TYR A 242 -3.38 -9.07 -13.99
N GLY A 243 -2.79 -8.72 -15.13
CA GLY A 243 -1.92 -9.61 -15.89
C GLY A 243 -2.61 -10.91 -16.30
N ARG A 244 -2.14 -12.03 -15.75
CA ARG A 244 -2.68 -13.37 -16.05
C ARG A 244 -3.50 -13.94 -14.90
N SER A 245 -3.66 -13.20 -13.81
CA SER A 245 -4.36 -13.62 -12.61
C SER A 245 -5.83 -13.21 -12.69
N LEU A 246 -6.54 -13.75 -13.67
CA LEU A 246 -7.92 -13.36 -13.99
C LEU A 246 -8.92 -14.40 -13.41
N PRO A 247 -9.80 -14.00 -12.48
CA PRO A 247 -10.83 -14.91 -11.96
C PRO A 247 -11.89 -15.31 -12.99
N PHE A 248 -12.12 -14.44 -13.98
CA PHE A 248 -13.07 -14.63 -15.06
C PHE A 248 -12.43 -14.21 -16.38
N GLU A 249 -12.90 -14.77 -17.49
CA GLU A 249 -12.41 -14.42 -18.83
C GLU A 249 -12.82 -12.99 -19.24
N SER A 250 -13.96 -12.50 -18.74
CA SER A 250 -14.49 -11.17 -19.03
C SER A 250 -14.51 -10.27 -17.79
N THR A 251 -14.25 -8.97 -18.01
CA THR A 251 -14.21 -7.92 -16.98
C THR A 251 -15.52 -7.13 -16.90
N THR A 252 -16.66 -7.81 -17.02
CA THR A 252 -17.99 -7.17 -16.83
C THR A 252 -18.15 -6.66 -15.40
N THR A 253 -19.03 -5.68 -15.17
CA THR A 253 -19.31 -5.14 -13.82
C THR A 253 -19.69 -6.22 -12.82
N GLU A 254 -20.47 -7.23 -13.26
CA GLU A 254 -20.81 -8.38 -12.44
C GLU A 254 -19.56 -9.17 -12.02
N ASN A 255 -18.65 -9.44 -12.95
CA ASN A 255 -17.41 -10.16 -12.65
C ASN A 255 -16.46 -9.31 -11.81
N LEU A 256 -16.42 -7.99 -11.99
CA LEU A 256 -15.57 -7.08 -11.22
C LEU A 256 -15.99 -6.92 -9.75
N ARG A 257 -17.16 -7.45 -9.34
CA ARG A 257 -17.57 -7.44 -7.91
C ARG A 257 -16.57 -8.11 -6.96
N TYR A 258 -15.70 -8.99 -7.48
CA TYR A 258 -14.65 -9.63 -6.69
C TYR A 258 -13.29 -8.93 -6.78
N LEU A 259 -13.16 -7.82 -7.51
CA LEU A 259 -12.01 -6.94 -7.49
C LEU A 259 -12.14 -5.96 -6.31
N SER A 260 -11.56 -6.33 -5.17
CA SER A 260 -11.48 -5.43 -4.01
C SER A 260 -10.19 -5.66 -3.23
N SER A 261 -9.70 -4.61 -2.56
CA SER A 261 -8.55 -4.71 -1.66
C SER A 261 -8.79 -5.76 -0.57
N LYS A 262 -10.02 -5.82 -0.01
CA LYS A 262 -10.40 -6.86 0.96
C LYS A 262 -10.15 -8.27 0.41
N GLN A 263 -10.60 -8.54 -0.81
CA GLN A 263 -10.39 -9.82 -1.47
C GLN A 263 -8.89 -10.11 -1.73
N ALA A 264 -8.14 -9.12 -2.22
CA ALA A 264 -6.70 -9.26 -2.47
C ALA A 264 -5.90 -9.58 -1.19
N LEU A 265 -6.30 -9.02 -0.04
CA LEU A 265 -5.69 -9.36 1.25
C LEU A 265 -5.92 -10.83 1.65
N PHE A 266 -7.08 -11.41 1.30
CA PHE A 266 -7.31 -12.83 1.51
C PHE A 266 -6.46 -13.68 0.55
N ASP A 267 -6.28 -13.27 -0.70
CA ASP A 267 -5.37 -13.97 -1.62
C ASP A 267 -3.96 -14.07 -1.04
N LEU A 268 -3.43 -12.96 -0.49
CA LEU A 268 -2.12 -12.95 0.15
C LEU A 268 -2.04 -13.93 1.33
N ALA A 269 -3.10 -14.03 2.13
CA ALA A 269 -3.17 -14.94 3.28
C ALA A 269 -3.17 -16.40 2.84
N VAL A 270 -4.02 -16.75 1.85
CA VAL A 270 -4.09 -18.12 1.35
C VAL A 270 -2.83 -18.48 0.57
N PHE A 271 -2.25 -17.55 -0.19
CA PHE A 271 -1.00 -17.75 -0.93
C PHE A 271 0.16 -18.05 0.01
N ARG A 272 0.30 -17.28 1.08
CA ARG A 272 1.32 -17.52 2.10
C ARG A 272 1.19 -18.92 2.70
N GLN A 273 -0.03 -19.32 3.06
CA GLN A 273 -0.29 -20.66 3.61
C GLN A 273 0.04 -21.75 2.59
N TYR A 274 -0.39 -21.57 1.34
CA TYR A 274 -0.08 -22.48 0.23
C TYR A 274 1.43 -22.61 0.03
N TYR A 275 2.14 -21.48 -0.07
CA TYR A 275 3.56 -21.45 -0.39
C TYR A 275 4.41 -22.11 0.69
N GLN A 276 3.96 -22.04 1.94
CA GLN A 276 4.67 -22.60 3.09
C GLN A 276 4.11 -23.93 3.60
N ALA A 277 3.10 -24.48 2.94
CA ALA A 277 2.40 -25.69 3.40
C ALA A 277 3.38 -26.86 3.64
N SER A 278 3.10 -27.67 4.66
CA SER A 278 3.84 -28.91 4.96
C SER A 278 2.89 -30.10 5.04
N CYS A 279 3.37 -31.32 4.77
CA CYS A 279 2.53 -32.53 4.70
C CYS A 279 1.63 -32.75 5.92
N ARG A 280 2.02 -32.27 7.12
CA ARG A 280 1.25 -32.48 8.36
C ARG A 280 0.05 -31.52 8.51
N ALA A 281 0.02 -30.40 7.78
CA ALA A 281 -1.11 -29.46 7.80
C ALA A 281 -2.24 -29.84 6.81
N MET A 282 -2.12 -30.96 6.09
CA MET A 282 -2.88 -31.26 4.87
C MET A 282 -3.97 -32.35 5.05
N SER A 283 -5.09 -32.05 5.70
CA SER A 283 -6.21 -33.01 5.76
C SER A 283 -7.42 -32.71 4.87
N SER A 284 -7.53 -31.57 4.16
CA SER A 284 -8.72 -31.36 3.28
C SER A 284 -8.66 -30.26 2.21
N THR A 285 -7.61 -29.42 2.11
CA THR A 285 -7.74 -28.11 1.43
C THR A 285 -7.06 -27.99 0.06
N PHE A 286 -6.00 -28.77 -0.24
CA PHE A 286 -5.20 -28.60 -1.46
C PHE A 286 -5.04 -29.91 -2.25
N SER A 287 -4.96 -29.81 -3.58
CA SER A 287 -4.75 -30.99 -4.45
C SER A 287 -3.29 -31.48 -4.38
N LEU A 288 -3.04 -32.77 -4.66
CA LEU A 288 -1.68 -33.35 -4.65
C LEU A 288 -0.68 -32.64 -5.58
N HIS A 289 -1.16 -32.08 -6.70
CA HIS A 289 -0.31 -31.31 -7.62
C HIS A 289 0.12 -29.97 -7.04
N GLN A 290 -0.80 -29.28 -6.35
CA GLN A 290 -0.55 -28.03 -5.62
C GLN A 290 0.47 -28.20 -4.49
N ILE A 291 0.52 -29.39 -3.90
CA ILE A 291 1.35 -29.73 -2.73
C ILE A 291 2.85 -29.78 -3.09
N LEU A 292 3.22 -30.33 -4.26
CA LEU A 292 4.62 -30.47 -4.69
C LEU A 292 5.36 -29.14 -4.88
N GLU A 293 4.64 -28.02 -4.97
CA GLU A 293 5.20 -26.69 -5.23
C GLU A 293 5.44 -25.85 -3.95
N SER A 294 5.04 -26.33 -2.79
CA SER A 294 5.31 -25.64 -1.51
C SER A 294 6.81 -25.60 -1.20
N LEU A 295 7.27 -24.52 -0.60
CA LEU A 295 8.67 -24.31 -0.23
C LEU A 295 9.19 -25.39 0.71
N ASN A 296 8.36 -25.80 1.69
CA ASN A 296 8.76 -26.85 2.62
C ASN A 296 9.01 -28.18 1.88
N LEU A 297 8.19 -28.53 0.89
CA LEU A 297 8.43 -29.74 0.10
C LEU A 297 9.60 -29.61 -0.86
N LYS A 298 9.74 -28.46 -1.54
CA LYS A 298 10.91 -28.15 -2.39
C LYS A 298 12.24 -28.31 -1.65
N LEU A 299 12.26 -27.97 -0.36
CA LEU A 299 13.43 -28.05 0.51
C LEU A 299 13.50 -29.33 1.36
N ASN A 300 12.59 -30.29 1.15
CA ASN A 300 12.49 -31.54 1.92
C ASN A 300 12.37 -31.34 3.45
N ARG A 301 11.47 -30.42 3.85
CA ARG A 301 11.20 -29.99 5.22
C ARG A 301 9.79 -30.41 5.65
N THR A 302 9.66 -30.88 6.87
CA THR A 302 8.39 -31.44 7.37
C THR A 302 7.55 -30.47 8.19
N SER A 303 8.15 -29.47 8.84
CA SER A 303 7.42 -28.47 9.64
C SER A 303 8.35 -27.33 10.03
N VAL A 304 8.73 -26.48 9.07
CA VAL A 304 9.46 -25.26 9.42
C VAL A 304 8.73 -24.03 8.97
N GLU A 305 8.75 -23.05 9.87
CA GLU A 305 8.13 -21.76 9.67
C GLU A 305 9.18 -20.69 9.39
N ASN A 306 9.21 -20.18 8.17
CA ASN A 306 10.01 -19.03 7.77
C ASN A 306 9.32 -17.73 8.23
N PRO A 307 10.07 -16.72 8.71
CA PRO A 307 9.55 -15.37 8.94
C PRO A 307 9.14 -14.68 7.64
N TRP A 308 7.99 -13.99 7.60
CA TRP A 308 7.53 -13.29 6.39
C TRP A 308 7.56 -11.78 6.54
N PHE A 309 8.14 -11.09 5.56
CA PHE A 309 8.07 -9.64 5.44
C PHE A 309 7.37 -9.27 4.14
N VAL A 310 6.43 -8.34 4.19
CA VAL A 310 5.60 -7.97 3.04
C VAL A 310 6.02 -6.60 2.51
N PHE A 311 6.10 -6.48 1.19
CA PHE A 311 6.61 -5.31 0.49
C PHE A 311 5.61 -4.85 -0.56
N GLY A 312 5.49 -3.54 -0.73
CA GLY A 312 4.71 -2.95 -1.82
C GLY A 312 4.92 -1.45 -1.93
N GLY A 313 4.68 -0.92 -3.13
CA GLY A 313 4.68 0.51 -3.45
C GLY A 313 3.29 1.00 -3.88
N SER A 314 2.95 2.28 -3.70
CA SER A 314 1.66 2.83 -4.15
C SER A 314 0.47 2.07 -3.53
N TYR A 315 -0.50 1.62 -4.32
CA TYR A 315 -1.61 0.78 -3.87
C TYR A 315 -1.12 -0.56 -3.28
N ALA A 316 -0.10 -1.19 -3.87
CA ALA A 316 0.52 -2.38 -3.27
C ALA A 316 1.16 -2.08 -1.91
N GLY A 317 1.66 -0.85 -1.70
CA GLY A 317 2.13 -0.38 -0.40
C GLY A 317 0.99 -0.33 0.62
N ALA A 318 -0.19 0.14 0.21
CA ALA A 318 -1.38 0.11 1.05
C ALA A 318 -1.79 -1.32 1.40
N LEU A 319 -1.79 -2.24 0.42
CA LEU A 319 -2.03 -3.67 0.66
C LEU A 319 -0.99 -4.28 1.63
N SER A 320 0.29 -3.94 1.49
CA SER A 320 1.37 -4.40 2.38
C SER A 320 1.10 -3.98 3.84
N ALA A 321 0.76 -2.70 4.06
CA ALA A 321 0.40 -2.20 5.38
C ALA A 321 -0.87 -2.85 5.94
N TRP A 322 -1.93 -2.94 5.13
CA TRP A 322 -3.20 -3.53 5.55
C TRP A 322 -3.09 -5.05 5.81
N PHE A 323 -2.23 -5.75 5.07
CA PHE A 323 -1.99 -7.18 5.28
C PHE A 323 -1.33 -7.42 6.64
N ARG A 324 -0.30 -6.65 6.99
CA ARG A 324 0.30 -6.70 8.33
C ARG A 324 -0.70 -6.37 9.42
N LEU A 325 -1.57 -5.39 9.20
CA LEU A 325 -2.60 -5.00 10.16
C LEU A 325 -3.67 -6.07 10.37
N LYS A 326 -4.15 -6.71 9.29
CA LYS A 326 -5.26 -7.68 9.34
C LYS A 326 -4.81 -9.11 9.62
N PHE A 327 -3.61 -9.49 9.20
CA PHE A 327 -3.04 -10.82 9.37
C PHE A 327 -1.67 -10.79 10.07
N PRO A 328 -1.58 -10.18 11.28
CA PRO A 328 -0.29 -10.05 11.98
C PRO A 328 0.32 -11.39 12.40
N HIS A 329 -0.47 -12.47 12.39
CA HIS A 329 -0.03 -13.84 12.64
C HIS A 329 0.62 -14.51 11.41
N LEU A 330 0.47 -13.94 10.21
CA LEU A 330 1.03 -14.49 8.96
C LEU A 330 2.30 -13.78 8.49
N THR A 331 2.63 -12.61 9.06
CA THR A 331 3.80 -11.80 8.69
C THR A 331 4.43 -11.18 9.92
N CYS A 332 5.76 -11.05 9.94
CA CYS A 332 6.54 -10.40 10.99
C CYS A 332 6.57 -8.87 10.85
N GLY A 333 6.45 -8.35 9.62
CA GLY A 333 6.53 -6.92 9.34
C GLY A 333 6.23 -6.57 7.90
N SER A 334 6.02 -5.29 7.63
CA SER A 334 5.73 -4.77 6.30
C SER A 334 6.56 -3.53 5.98
N LEU A 335 7.05 -3.43 4.75
CA LEU A 335 7.54 -2.20 4.16
C LEU A 335 6.48 -1.69 3.17
N ALA A 336 5.87 -0.56 3.51
CA ALA A 336 4.80 0.07 2.75
C ALA A 336 5.33 1.39 2.17
N SER A 337 5.88 1.33 0.95
CA SER A 337 6.54 2.47 0.30
C SER A 337 5.50 3.35 -0.40
N SER A 338 5.52 4.67 -0.13
CA SER A 338 4.58 5.64 -0.71
C SER A 338 3.13 5.14 -0.72
N ALA A 339 2.72 4.53 0.39
CA ALA A 339 1.49 3.77 0.47
C ALA A 339 0.26 4.68 0.58
N VAL A 340 -0.68 4.52 -0.36
CA VAL A 340 -1.97 5.25 -0.37
C VAL A 340 -2.97 4.62 0.62
N VAL A 341 -2.61 4.61 1.91
CA VAL A 341 -3.40 3.96 2.98
C VAL A 341 -4.70 4.69 3.30
N LEU A 342 -4.82 5.96 2.91
CA LEU A 342 -6.03 6.76 3.01
C LEU A 342 -6.58 6.96 1.59
N ALA A 343 -7.75 6.38 1.31
CA ALA A 343 -8.46 6.61 0.07
C ALA A 343 -9.26 7.92 0.19
N ILE A 344 -8.81 8.96 -0.50
CA ILE A 344 -9.46 10.27 -0.53
C ILE A 344 -10.02 10.45 -1.94
N GLN A 345 -11.34 10.62 -2.05
CA GLN A 345 -12.01 10.70 -3.36
C GLN A 345 -11.70 12.01 -4.09
N ASN A 346 -11.68 13.12 -3.37
CA ASN A 346 -11.34 14.44 -3.90
C ASN A 346 -10.11 14.95 -3.16
N PHE A 347 -8.93 14.71 -3.73
CA PHE A 347 -7.65 14.96 -3.06
C PHE A 347 -6.86 16.09 -3.72
N THR A 348 -7.42 17.30 -3.66
CA THR A 348 -6.82 18.52 -4.25
C THR A 348 -5.44 18.86 -3.70
N GLU A 349 -5.14 18.41 -2.47
CA GLU A 349 -3.85 18.60 -1.82
C GLU A 349 -2.71 17.89 -2.57
N PHE A 350 -3.01 16.87 -3.37
CA PHE A 350 -2.04 16.26 -4.27
C PHE A 350 -1.49 17.28 -5.27
N ASP A 351 -2.36 17.96 -6.01
CA ASP A 351 -1.95 18.99 -6.98
C ASP A 351 -1.31 20.20 -6.29
N GLN A 352 -1.78 20.55 -5.09
CA GLN A 352 -1.15 21.58 -4.27
C GLN A 352 0.31 21.22 -3.96
N GLN A 353 0.56 20.00 -3.51
CA GLN A 353 1.91 19.51 -3.21
C GLN A 353 2.79 19.48 -4.47
N ILE A 354 2.24 19.16 -5.64
CA ILE A 354 2.97 19.25 -6.91
C ILE A 354 3.35 20.70 -7.21
N GLY A 355 2.41 21.64 -7.10
CA GLY A 355 2.68 23.06 -7.27
C GLY A 355 3.75 23.59 -6.31
N ASP A 356 3.72 23.16 -5.05
CA ASP A 356 4.74 23.56 -4.07
C ASP A 356 6.11 22.94 -4.37
N SER A 357 6.14 21.69 -4.84
CA SER A 357 7.36 21.00 -5.26
C SER A 357 7.97 21.60 -6.54
N ALA A 358 7.16 22.21 -7.40
CA ALA A 358 7.61 22.88 -8.61
C ALA A 358 8.37 24.20 -8.34
N GLY A 359 8.16 24.81 -7.18
CA GLY A 359 8.66 26.13 -6.87
C GLY A 359 7.86 27.26 -7.54
N ALA A 360 8.03 28.49 -7.03
CA ALA A 360 7.13 29.61 -7.33
C ALA A 360 7.01 29.95 -8.83
N GLU A 361 8.14 29.99 -9.56
CA GLU A 361 8.15 30.35 -10.97
C GLU A 361 7.45 29.30 -11.86
N CYS A 362 7.78 28.03 -11.66
CA CYS A 362 7.17 26.94 -12.41
C CYS A 362 5.68 26.78 -12.05
N LYS A 363 5.32 26.90 -10.77
CA LYS A 363 3.93 26.93 -10.32
C LYS A 363 3.14 28.02 -11.03
N ALA A 364 3.68 29.24 -11.11
CA ALA A 364 3.04 30.35 -11.82
C ALA A 364 2.94 30.11 -13.34
N ALA A 365 3.90 29.41 -13.95
CA ALA A 365 3.86 29.04 -15.36
C ALA A 365 2.81 27.95 -15.64
N LEU A 366 2.71 26.94 -14.77
CA LEU A 366 1.68 25.89 -14.85
C LEU A 366 0.28 26.48 -14.70
N GLN A 367 0.05 27.34 -13.70
CA GLN A 367 -1.24 27.98 -13.46
C GLN A 367 -1.67 28.89 -14.62
N GLU A 368 -0.74 29.65 -15.20
CA GLU A 368 -1.04 30.47 -16.38
C GLU A 368 -1.37 29.60 -17.60
N THR A 369 -0.61 28.53 -17.82
CA THR A 369 -0.89 27.55 -18.87
C THR A 369 -2.30 26.98 -18.73
N THR A 370 -2.69 26.51 -17.55
CA THR A 370 -4.04 25.97 -17.30
C THR A 370 -5.12 27.00 -17.60
N LYS A 371 -4.95 28.24 -17.12
CA LYS A 371 -5.88 29.34 -17.38
C LYS A 371 -6.05 29.62 -18.88
N LEU A 372 -4.93 29.67 -19.62
CA LEU A 372 -4.96 29.89 -21.07
C LEU A 372 -5.66 28.73 -21.81
N VAL A 373 -5.48 27.49 -21.36
CA VAL A 373 -6.19 26.33 -21.90
C VAL A 373 -7.69 26.46 -21.64
N GLU A 374 -8.12 26.80 -20.43
CA GLU A 374 -9.53 27.00 -20.09
C GLU A 374 -10.18 28.10 -20.95
N GLU A 375 -9.51 29.24 -21.13
CA GLU A 375 -9.98 30.34 -21.98
C GLU A 375 -10.14 29.91 -23.45
N ARG A 376 -9.20 29.13 -23.99
CA ARG A 376 -9.28 28.59 -25.35
C ARG A 376 -10.35 27.51 -25.48
N LEU A 377 -10.54 26.66 -24.47
CA LEU A 377 -11.62 25.67 -24.45
C LEU A 377 -12.99 26.36 -24.49
N ALA A 378 -13.19 27.42 -23.69
CA ALA A 378 -14.41 28.20 -23.69
C ALA A 378 -14.70 28.86 -25.06
N SER A 379 -13.65 29.21 -25.79
CA SER A 379 -13.75 29.86 -27.11
C SER A 379 -13.99 28.85 -28.25
N ASN A 380 -13.19 27.77 -28.30
CA ASN A 380 -13.28 26.75 -29.34
C ASN A 380 -12.72 25.40 -28.83
N LYS A 381 -13.53 24.71 -28.02
CA LYS A 381 -13.17 23.41 -27.44
C LYS A 381 -12.72 22.37 -28.46
N GLN A 382 -13.33 22.32 -29.65
CA GLN A 382 -13.00 21.32 -30.65
C GLN A 382 -11.57 21.53 -31.16
N ALA A 383 -11.21 22.77 -31.47
CA ALA A 383 -9.86 23.09 -31.96
C ALA A 383 -8.79 22.77 -30.90
N VAL A 384 -9.03 23.11 -29.63
CA VAL A 384 -8.09 22.81 -28.54
C VAL A 384 -7.94 21.32 -28.33
N LYS A 385 -9.04 20.56 -28.21
CA LYS A 385 -8.95 19.11 -28.02
C LYS A 385 -8.29 18.41 -29.21
N THR A 386 -8.57 18.83 -30.45
CA THR A 386 -7.88 18.32 -31.64
C THR A 386 -6.38 18.61 -31.61
N LEU A 387 -5.95 19.78 -31.11
CA LEU A 387 -4.53 20.12 -30.98
C LEU A 387 -3.78 19.10 -30.09
N PHE A 388 -4.43 18.60 -29.05
CA PHE A 388 -3.89 17.59 -28.13
C PHE A 388 -4.17 16.14 -28.54
N ASP A 389 -4.70 15.88 -29.74
CA ASP A 389 -5.11 14.54 -30.17
C ASP A 389 -6.17 13.91 -29.23
N ALA A 390 -7.04 14.77 -28.69
CA ALA A 390 -8.01 14.49 -27.62
C ALA A 390 -9.46 14.76 -28.05
N ALA A 391 -9.72 14.83 -29.36
CA ALA A 391 -11.02 15.24 -29.91
C ALA A 391 -12.18 14.33 -29.48
N GLU A 392 -11.90 13.09 -29.08
CA GLU A 392 -12.87 12.11 -28.60
C GLU A 392 -13.28 12.30 -27.13
N LEU A 393 -12.53 13.10 -26.36
CA LEU A 393 -12.90 13.42 -24.97
C LEU A 393 -14.07 14.40 -24.96
N GLU A 394 -15.29 13.92 -24.73
CA GLU A 394 -16.49 14.76 -24.72
C GLU A 394 -16.54 15.71 -23.51
N ILE A 395 -16.11 15.23 -22.35
CA ILE A 395 -16.15 15.96 -21.07
C ILE A 395 -14.90 16.84 -20.95
N ASP A 396 -15.09 18.16 -20.82
CA ASP A 396 -13.98 19.12 -20.70
C ASP A 396 -13.15 18.90 -19.42
N GLY A 397 -13.79 18.44 -18.35
CA GLY A 397 -13.13 18.07 -17.10
C GLY A 397 -12.12 16.92 -17.27
N ASP A 398 -12.46 15.90 -18.06
CA ASP A 398 -11.56 14.78 -18.32
C ASP A 398 -10.32 15.24 -19.10
N PHE A 399 -10.52 16.13 -20.09
CA PHE A 399 -9.42 16.73 -20.83
C PHE A 399 -8.47 17.52 -19.92
N LEU A 400 -9.01 18.37 -19.03
CA LEU A 400 -8.22 19.13 -18.07
C LEU A 400 -7.53 18.24 -17.05
N TYR A 401 -8.19 17.17 -16.60
CA TYR A 401 -7.60 16.15 -15.74
C TYR A 401 -6.38 15.51 -16.40
N PHE A 402 -6.49 15.05 -17.65
CA PHE A 402 -5.36 14.45 -18.36
C PHE A 402 -4.22 15.44 -18.63
N LEU A 403 -4.54 16.71 -18.86
CA LEU A 403 -3.53 17.74 -19.03
C LEU A 403 -2.73 17.92 -17.74
N ALA A 404 -3.42 18.02 -16.60
CA ALA A 404 -2.80 18.12 -15.29
C ALA A 404 -1.98 16.85 -14.97
N ASP A 405 -2.56 15.67 -15.11
CA ASP A 405 -1.93 14.38 -14.81
C ASP A 405 -0.66 14.16 -15.66
N ALA A 406 -0.72 14.49 -16.95
CA ALA A 406 0.45 14.39 -17.83
C ALA A 406 1.62 15.29 -17.36
N ALA A 407 1.34 16.48 -16.83
CA ALA A 407 2.35 17.33 -16.24
C ALA A 407 2.88 16.75 -14.92
N VAL A 408 1.98 16.24 -14.07
CA VAL A 408 2.30 15.67 -12.75
C VAL A 408 3.21 14.45 -12.85
N ILE A 409 3.09 13.62 -13.88
CA ILE A 409 3.97 12.44 -14.11
C ILE A 409 5.45 12.83 -14.06
N ALA A 410 5.82 14.00 -14.61
CA ALA A 410 7.20 14.47 -14.57
C ALA A 410 7.69 14.70 -13.14
N PHE A 411 6.84 15.22 -12.25
CA PHE A 411 7.15 15.42 -10.83
C PHE A 411 7.19 14.09 -10.08
N GLN A 412 6.18 13.25 -10.27
CA GLN A 412 6.03 11.97 -9.58
C GLN A 412 7.28 11.08 -9.77
N TYR A 413 7.86 11.08 -10.97
CA TYR A 413 9.04 10.28 -11.30
C TYR A 413 10.34 11.09 -11.26
N GLY A 414 10.38 12.21 -10.53
CA GLY A 414 11.62 12.92 -10.20
C GLY A 414 12.28 13.63 -11.39
N ASN A 415 11.50 14.07 -12.37
CA ASN A 415 11.95 14.80 -13.56
C ASN A 415 11.23 16.16 -13.75
N PRO A 416 11.03 16.98 -12.70
CA PRO A 416 10.27 18.24 -12.81
C PRO A 416 10.89 19.20 -13.83
N ASP A 417 12.21 19.20 -13.99
CA ASP A 417 12.93 20.07 -14.92
C ASP A 417 12.53 19.88 -16.39
N ARG A 418 12.03 18.68 -16.75
CA ARG A 418 11.52 18.41 -18.12
C ARG A 418 10.35 19.32 -18.47
N VAL A 419 9.54 19.67 -17.48
CA VAL A 419 8.40 20.57 -17.64
C VAL A 419 8.81 22.00 -17.26
N CYS A 420 9.36 22.17 -16.06
CA CYS A 420 9.58 23.50 -15.47
C CYS A 420 10.58 24.36 -16.23
N SER A 421 11.72 23.81 -16.64
CA SER A 421 12.77 24.62 -17.29
C SER A 421 12.28 25.26 -18.58
N THR A 422 11.59 24.46 -19.40
CA THR A 422 11.05 24.91 -20.69
C THR A 422 9.88 25.86 -20.51
N LEU A 423 8.95 25.54 -19.61
CA LEU A 423 7.73 26.32 -19.42
C LEU A 423 8.00 27.69 -18.79
N VAL A 424 8.94 27.77 -17.83
CA VAL A 424 9.36 29.06 -17.24
C VAL A 424 10.06 29.93 -18.29
N LYS A 425 10.93 29.35 -19.11
CA LYS A 425 11.61 30.08 -20.18
C LYS A 425 10.61 30.63 -21.20
N ALA A 426 9.65 29.82 -21.61
CA ALA A 426 8.57 30.22 -22.52
C ALA A 426 7.75 31.39 -21.94
N LYS A 427 7.35 31.29 -20.67
CA LYS A 427 6.62 32.36 -19.95
C LYS A 427 7.40 33.68 -19.98
N ASN A 428 8.69 33.63 -19.65
CA ASN A 428 9.55 34.81 -19.60
C ASN A 428 9.81 35.43 -20.99
N SER A 429 9.67 34.64 -22.05
CA SER A 429 9.89 35.07 -23.43
C SER A 429 8.59 35.52 -24.12
N GLY A 430 7.44 35.35 -23.47
CA GLY A 430 6.12 35.66 -24.04
C GLY A 430 5.66 34.66 -25.09
N ASP A 431 6.20 33.43 -25.07
CA ASP A 431 5.83 32.36 -26.00
C ASP A 431 4.43 31.81 -25.67
N ASP A 432 3.80 31.14 -26.65
CA ASP A 432 2.51 30.49 -26.44
C ASP A 432 2.65 29.26 -25.54
N LEU A 433 2.36 29.43 -24.25
CA LEU A 433 2.43 28.38 -23.24
C LEU A 433 1.58 27.14 -23.58
N VAL A 434 0.47 27.32 -24.30
CA VAL A 434 -0.40 26.19 -24.68
C VAL A 434 0.26 25.30 -25.74
N ILE A 435 1.01 25.91 -26.67
CA ILE A 435 1.78 25.17 -27.67
C ILE A 435 2.99 24.50 -27.02
N ILE A 436 3.68 25.20 -26.13
CA ILE A 436 4.84 24.63 -25.43
C ILE A 436 4.44 23.45 -24.55
N ILE A 437 3.36 23.55 -23.77
CA ILE A 437 2.92 22.43 -22.93
C ILE A 437 2.45 21.24 -23.76
N LEU A 438 1.81 21.48 -24.91
CA LEU A 438 1.46 20.43 -25.85
C LEU A 438 2.71 19.66 -26.30
N GLU A 439 3.75 20.35 -26.74
CA GLU A 439 4.98 19.70 -27.21
C GLU A 439 5.67 18.88 -26.12
N LEU A 440 5.67 19.39 -24.89
CA LEU A 440 6.23 18.71 -23.73
C LEU A 440 5.44 17.46 -23.34
N LEU A 441 4.10 17.54 -23.40
CA LEU A 441 3.22 16.51 -22.87
C LEU A 441 2.68 15.55 -23.93
N ALA A 442 2.78 15.85 -25.22
CA ALA A 442 2.20 15.04 -26.29
C ALA A 442 2.54 13.54 -26.20
N PRO A 443 3.78 13.11 -25.86
CA PRO A 443 4.08 11.70 -25.67
C PRO A 443 3.33 11.05 -24.50
N ALA A 444 3.24 11.75 -23.36
CA ALA A 444 2.55 11.27 -22.17
C ALA A 444 1.03 11.26 -22.38
N PHE A 445 0.51 12.33 -22.96
CA PHE A 445 -0.90 12.53 -23.24
C PHE A 445 -1.44 11.45 -24.20
N LYS A 446 -0.71 11.14 -25.27
CA LYS A 446 -1.05 10.03 -26.18
C LYS A 446 -1.00 8.65 -25.51
N HIS A 447 -0.07 8.45 -24.58
CA HIS A 447 0.00 7.20 -23.84
C HIS A 447 -1.21 7.04 -22.91
N ILE A 448 -1.60 8.11 -22.20
CA ILE A 448 -2.74 8.10 -21.28
C ILE A 448 -4.05 7.84 -22.04
N ILE A 449 -4.31 8.58 -23.12
CA ILE A 449 -5.53 8.42 -23.92
C ILE A 449 -5.62 7.02 -24.53
N ARG A 450 -4.52 6.45 -25.06
CA ARG A 450 -4.52 5.09 -25.64
C ARG A 450 -4.67 3.97 -24.62
N SER A 451 -4.48 4.26 -23.33
CA SER A 451 -4.59 3.27 -22.26
C SER A 451 -6.01 3.12 -21.71
N ILE A 452 -6.93 3.98 -22.17
CA ILE A 452 -8.37 3.97 -21.92
C ILE A 452 -9.05 3.40 -23.16
#